data_AF-A0A968U361-F1
#
_entry.id   AF-A0A968U361-F1
#
_cell.length_a   1.000
_cell.length_b   1.000
_cell.length_c   1.000
_cell.angle_alpha   90.00
_cell.angle_beta   90.00
_cell.angle_gamma   90.00
#
_symmetry.space_group_name_H-M   'P 1'
#
loop_
_entity.id
_entity.type
_entity.pdbx_description
1 polymer ?
#
loop_
_entity_poly.entity_id
_entity_poly.type
_entity_poly.pdbx_seq_one_letter_code
_entity_poly.pdbx_strand_id
1 'polypeptide(L)'
;DPVMVSRTGAQLIDDDAVQSLTQLLLPLAAIATPNRYEAQILAGMEITTLEDMQQAAQKILSIGVKSVLVKGGGMPGELRGVDVWCEDGQIEVLRTETVETTHTHGTGCTLSAAIAANLALGKPKLVAVRDAKNYVTQALKHSLAIGQGQGPVGHFFPLLST
;
A
#
# COMPACT_ATOMS: atom_id res chain seq x y z
N ASP A 1 6.99 -0.78 4.29
CA ASP A 1 6.00 0.31 4.15
C ASP A 1 6.70 1.63 4.41
N PRO A 2 6.94 2.46 3.39
CA PRO A 2 7.71 3.69 3.55
C PRO A 2 6.82 4.81 4.07
N VAL A 3 6.40 4.71 5.34
CA VAL A 3 5.51 5.70 5.96
C VAL A 3 6.22 7.04 6.09
N MET A 4 5.96 7.94 5.14
CA MET A 4 6.53 9.29 5.09
C MET A 4 5.44 10.35 5.08
N VAL A 5 4.31 10.03 4.44
CA VAL A 5 3.18 10.92 4.26
C VAL A 5 1.91 10.14 4.53
N SER A 6 1.05 10.71 5.38
CA SER A 6 -0.27 10.14 5.64
C SER A 6 -1.10 10.03 4.34
N ARG A 7 -2.17 9.23 4.39
CA ARG A 7 -3.12 9.12 3.27
C ARG A 7 -3.85 10.42 2.94
N THR A 8 -3.73 11.44 3.79
CA THR A 8 -4.31 12.77 3.60
C THR A 8 -3.27 13.80 3.16
N GLY A 9 -2.03 13.38 2.86
CA GLY A 9 -0.98 14.25 2.33
C GLY A 9 -0.12 14.95 3.40
N ALA A 10 -0.40 14.75 4.70
CA ALA A 10 0.43 15.33 5.77
C ALA A 10 1.76 14.56 5.91
N GLN A 11 2.88 15.28 5.79
CA GLN A 11 4.22 14.74 6.02
C GLN A 11 4.38 14.35 7.50
N LEU A 12 4.95 13.16 7.73
CA LEU A 12 5.04 12.52 9.06
C LEU A 12 6.47 12.47 9.59
N ILE A 13 7.47 12.60 8.71
CA ILE A 13 8.89 12.60 9.04
C ILE A 13 9.61 13.70 8.27
N ASP A 14 10.67 14.24 8.85
CA ASP A 14 11.45 15.32 8.23
C ASP A 14 12.21 14.85 6.98
N ASP A 15 12.66 15.79 6.14
CA ASP A 15 13.28 15.50 4.84
C ASP A 15 14.55 14.63 4.95
N ASP A 16 15.36 14.84 5.99
CA ASP A 16 16.55 14.02 6.27
C ASP A 16 16.19 12.54 6.53
N ALA A 17 15.03 12.29 7.17
CA ALA A 17 14.54 10.95 7.42
C ALA A 17 13.98 10.30 6.14
N VAL A 18 13.32 11.07 5.28
CA VAL A 18 12.90 10.62 3.93
C VAL A 18 14.12 10.23 3.10
N GLN A 19 15.18 11.04 3.12
CA GLN A 19 16.42 10.74 2.42
C GLN A 19 17.06 9.46 2.96
N SER A 20 17.17 9.32 4.28
CA SER A 20 17.74 8.14 4.92
C SER A 20 16.95 6.86 4.60
N LEU A 21 15.63 6.91 4.66
CA LEU A 21 14.74 5.80 4.28
C LEU A 21 14.96 5.39 2.82
N THR A 22 15.07 6.38 1.93
CA THR A 22 15.24 6.15 0.49
C THR A 22 16.60 5.57 0.14
N GLN A 23 17.68 6.05 0.77
CA GLN A 23 19.05 5.65 0.45
C GLN A 23 19.50 4.40 1.21
N LEU A 24 19.00 4.16 2.42
CA LEU A 24 19.52 3.11 3.31
C LEU A 24 18.57 1.92 3.47
N LEU A 25 17.26 2.15 3.47
CA LEU A 25 16.28 1.09 3.80
C LEU A 25 15.56 0.55 2.57
N LEU A 26 15.11 1.41 1.65
CA LEU A 26 14.41 0.98 0.44
C LEU A 26 15.23 -0.01 -0.43
N PRO A 27 16.55 0.17 -0.63
CA PRO A 27 17.36 -0.80 -1.39
C PRO A 27 17.43 -2.20 -0.76
N LEU A 28 17.13 -2.32 0.54
CA LEU A 28 17.10 -3.60 1.26
C LEU A 28 15.72 -4.27 1.19
N ALA A 29 14.68 -3.54 0.78
CA ALA A 29 13.31 -4.03 0.85
C ALA A 29 13.03 -5.11 -0.20
N ALA A 30 12.46 -6.23 0.26
CA ALA A 30 11.91 -7.24 -0.64
C ALA A 30 10.72 -6.69 -1.44
N ILE A 31 9.86 -5.90 -0.77
CA ILE A 31 8.69 -5.22 -1.34
C ILE A 31 8.58 -3.83 -0.69
N ALA A 32 8.51 -2.76 -1.50
CA ALA A 32 8.07 -1.44 -1.04
C ALA A 32 6.57 -1.26 -1.32
N THR A 33 5.83 -0.63 -0.41
CA THR A 33 4.37 -0.48 -0.51
C THR A 33 3.92 0.98 -0.41
N PRO A 34 4.47 1.93 -1.18
CA PRO A 34 4.14 3.35 -1.04
C PRO A 34 2.67 3.63 -1.39
N ASN A 35 2.04 4.55 -0.66
CA ASN A 35 0.79 5.18 -1.07
C ASN A 35 1.06 6.22 -2.19
N ARG A 36 0.00 6.81 -2.77
CA ARG A 36 0.13 7.83 -3.82
C ARG A 36 1.13 8.94 -3.48
N TYR A 37 1.02 9.57 -2.30
CA TYR A 37 1.88 10.70 -1.92
C TYR A 37 3.33 10.26 -1.70
N GLU A 38 3.51 9.12 -1.04
CA GLU A 38 4.84 8.52 -0.87
C GLU A 38 5.47 8.17 -2.22
N ALA A 39 4.68 7.63 -3.17
CA ALA A 39 5.15 7.29 -4.50
C ALA A 39 5.49 8.54 -5.33
N GLN A 40 4.73 9.63 -5.19
CA GLN A 40 5.06 10.91 -5.85
C GLN A 40 6.42 11.45 -5.41
N ILE A 41 6.73 11.38 -4.11
CA ILE A 41 8.02 11.79 -3.56
C ILE A 41 9.13 10.89 -4.11
N LEU A 42 8.98 9.57 -4.02
CA LEU A 42 10.01 8.63 -4.43
C LEU A 42 10.26 8.65 -5.95
N ALA A 43 9.22 8.83 -6.76
CA ALA A 43 9.33 8.85 -8.21
C ALA A 43 9.65 10.26 -8.78
N GLY A 44 9.61 11.30 -7.93
CA GLY A 44 9.80 12.70 -8.35
C GLY A 44 8.81 13.13 -9.43
N MET A 45 7.54 12.71 -9.33
CA MET A 45 6.50 13.03 -10.32
C MET A 45 5.12 13.07 -9.68
N GLU A 46 4.18 13.78 -10.31
CA GLU A 46 2.77 13.71 -9.93
C GLU A 46 2.15 12.37 -10.38
N ILE A 47 1.14 11.91 -9.64
CA ILE A 47 0.41 10.69 -9.96
C ILE A 47 -1.08 11.03 -9.97
N THR A 48 -1.69 11.00 -11.14
CA THR A 48 -3.11 11.33 -11.36
C THR A 48 -3.84 10.26 -12.17
N THR A 49 -3.11 9.48 -12.96
CA THR A 49 -3.64 8.42 -13.83
C THR A 49 -3.07 7.05 -13.46
N LEU A 50 -3.66 5.99 -14.02
CA LEU A 50 -3.10 4.64 -13.92
C LEU A 50 -1.71 4.55 -14.57
N GLU A 51 -1.50 5.24 -15.69
CA GLU A 51 -0.22 5.28 -16.39
C GLU A 51 0.86 5.95 -15.53
N ASP A 52 0.51 7.03 -14.81
CA ASP A 52 1.43 7.66 -13.86
C ASP A 52 1.83 6.69 -12.73
N MET A 53 0.88 5.88 -12.23
CA MET A 53 1.19 4.86 -11.22
C MET A 53 2.17 3.81 -11.75
N GLN A 54 2.02 3.41 -13.01
CA GLN A 54 2.92 2.46 -13.68
C GLN A 54 4.33 3.04 -13.87
N GLN A 55 4.42 4.29 -14.35
CA GLN A 55 5.70 4.99 -14.48
C GLN A 55 6.37 5.20 -13.11
N ALA A 56 5.59 5.59 -12.09
CA ALA A 56 6.10 5.73 -10.73
C ALA A 56 6.63 4.41 -10.18
N ALA A 57 5.93 3.29 -10.41
CA ALA A 57 6.41 1.97 -9.98
C ALA A 57 7.78 1.64 -10.61
N GLN A 58 7.96 1.87 -11.92
CA GLN A 58 9.24 1.65 -12.59
C GLN A 58 10.35 2.54 -12.04
N LYS A 59 10.07 3.83 -11.81
CA LYS A 59 11.05 4.77 -11.22
C LYS A 59 11.42 4.39 -9.79
N ILE A 60 10.48 3.91 -8.99
CA ILE A 60 10.78 3.47 -7.61
C ILE A 60 11.62 2.19 -7.62
N LEU A 61 11.38 1.30 -8.58
CA LEU A 61 12.20 0.10 -8.77
C LEU A 61 13.67 0.46 -9.04
N SER A 62 13.94 1.53 -9.81
CA SER A 62 15.31 1.97 -10.12
C SER A 62 16.07 2.57 -8.93
N ILE A 63 15.41 2.84 -7.80
CA ILE A 63 16.05 3.22 -6.53
C ILE A 63 16.79 2.02 -5.90
N GLY A 64 16.54 0.80 -6.39
CA GLY A 64 17.16 -0.43 -5.90
C GLY A 64 16.23 -1.34 -5.10
N VAL A 65 14.93 -1.00 -5.04
CA VAL A 65 13.91 -1.88 -4.45
C VAL A 65 13.72 -3.11 -5.33
N LYS A 66 13.59 -4.29 -4.74
CA LYS A 66 13.40 -5.54 -5.52
C LYS A 66 12.02 -5.65 -6.18
N SER A 67 11.00 -5.07 -5.55
CA SER A 67 9.64 -5.00 -6.09
C SER A 67 8.83 -3.92 -5.38
N VAL A 68 7.83 -3.38 -6.05
CA VAL A 68 7.02 -2.26 -5.53
C VAL A 68 5.53 -2.48 -5.76
N LEU A 69 4.74 -2.06 -4.78
CA LEU A 69 3.28 -1.97 -4.84
C LEU A 69 2.86 -0.52 -4.60
N VAL A 70 2.57 0.22 -5.68
CA VAL A 70 2.02 1.57 -5.59
C VAL A 70 0.53 1.49 -5.28
N LYS A 71 0.14 1.96 -4.10
CA LYS A 71 -1.24 1.84 -3.59
C LYS A 71 -2.11 3.00 -4.08
N GLY A 72 -3.22 2.70 -4.75
CA GLY A 72 -4.23 3.69 -5.18
C GLY A 72 -5.47 3.73 -4.29
N GLY A 73 -5.57 2.91 -3.23
CA GLY A 73 -6.76 2.85 -2.36
C GLY A 73 -7.30 4.17 -1.78
N GLY A 74 -6.49 5.24 -1.73
CA GLY A 74 -6.92 6.60 -1.33
C GLY A 74 -7.24 7.54 -2.50
N MET A 75 -7.17 7.07 -3.75
CA MET A 75 -7.45 7.86 -4.94
C MET A 75 -8.97 7.93 -5.19
N PRO A 76 -9.47 9.04 -5.77
CA PRO A 76 -10.87 9.16 -6.15
C PRO A 76 -11.19 8.37 -7.43
N GLY A 77 -12.48 8.14 -7.67
CA GLY A 77 -12.99 7.61 -8.94
C GLY A 77 -12.50 6.21 -9.26
N GLU A 78 -12.18 5.97 -10.53
CA GLU A 78 -11.84 4.65 -11.09
C GLU A 78 -10.52 4.07 -10.57
N LEU A 79 -9.68 4.89 -9.94
CA LEU A 79 -8.41 4.47 -9.33
C LEU A 79 -8.58 4.03 -7.87
N ARG A 80 -9.76 4.26 -7.26
CA ARG A 80 -10.04 3.78 -5.90
C ARG A 80 -9.99 2.25 -5.89
N GLY A 81 -9.14 1.70 -5.05
CA GLY A 81 -8.95 0.24 -4.93
C GLY A 81 -8.10 -0.39 -6.04
N VAL A 82 -7.45 0.43 -6.89
CA VAL A 82 -6.50 -0.02 -7.91
C VAL A 82 -5.09 0.18 -7.40
N ASP A 83 -4.29 -0.88 -7.36
CA ASP A 83 -2.86 -0.80 -7.04
C ASP A 83 -2.03 -1.28 -8.24
N VAL A 84 -0.78 -0.83 -8.32
CA VAL A 84 0.17 -1.26 -9.36
C VAL A 84 1.33 -2.00 -8.73
N TRP A 85 1.47 -3.27 -9.08
CA TRP A 85 2.62 -4.10 -8.77
C TRP A 85 3.68 -3.97 -9.86
N CYS A 86 4.96 -3.90 -9.47
CA CYS A 86 6.08 -4.01 -10.38
C CYS A 86 7.23 -4.82 -9.77
N GLU A 87 7.74 -5.78 -10.54
CA GLU A 87 8.89 -6.62 -10.21
C GLU A 87 9.62 -6.97 -11.52
N ASP A 88 10.95 -6.86 -11.55
CA ASP A 88 11.78 -7.17 -12.73
C ASP A 88 11.29 -6.49 -14.03
N GLY A 89 10.77 -5.26 -13.91
CA GLY A 89 10.20 -4.48 -15.02
C GLY A 89 8.83 -4.95 -15.51
N GLN A 90 8.32 -6.08 -15.01
CA GLN A 90 6.96 -6.54 -15.27
C GLN A 90 5.98 -5.76 -14.41
N ILE A 91 4.83 -5.40 -14.98
CA ILE A 91 3.79 -4.62 -14.32
C ILE A 91 2.51 -5.44 -14.24
N GLU A 92 1.85 -5.38 -13.08
CA GLU A 92 0.50 -5.89 -12.94
C GLU A 92 -0.41 -4.88 -12.23
N VAL A 93 -1.63 -4.73 -12.76
CA VAL A 93 -2.67 -3.89 -12.16
C VAL A 93 -3.56 -4.76 -11.28
N LEU A 94 -3.56 -4.49 -9.98
CA LEU A 94 -4.31 -5.23 -8.98
C LEU A 94 -5.58 -4.47 -8.60
N ARG A 95 -6.73 -5.02 -8.96
CA ARG A 95 -8.04 -4.43 -8.65
C ARG A 95 -8.70 -5.18 -7.51
N THR A 96 -9.23 -4.42 -6.54
CA THR A 96 -10.06 -4.95 -5.45
C THR A 96 -11.39 -4.24 -5.42
N GLU A 97 -12.40 -4.91 -4.87
CA GLU A 97 -13.69 -4.29 -4.57
C GLU A 97 -13.49 -3.08 -3.64
N THR A 98 -14.13 -1.97 -3.99
CA THR A 98 -14.19 -0.79 -3.15
C THR A 98 -15.18 -1.02 -2.02
N VAL A 99 -14.74 -0.81 -0.78
CA VAL A 99 -15.61 -0.88 0.40
C VAL A 99 -16.03 0.53 0.79
N GLU A 100 -17.34 0.77 0.85
CA GLU A 100 -17.90 2.03 1.34
C GLU A 100 -17.91 2.04 2.86
N THR A 101 -16.84 2.60 3.45
CA THR A 101 -16.70 2.81 4.89
C THR A 101 -15.81 4.03 5.15
N THR A 102 -16.07 4.75 6.24
CA THR A 102 -15.20 5.81 6.76
C THR A 102 -14.16 5.27 7.75
N HIS A 103 -14.29 4.01 8.19
CA HIS A 103 -13.43 3.36 9.17
C HIS A 103 -12.28 2.62 8.47
N THR A 104 -11.26 3.39 8.10
CA THR A 104 -10.12 2.91 7.30
C THR A 104 -8.78 3.02 8.04
N HIS A 105 -8.82 3.29 9.35
CA HIS A 105 -7.62 3.42 10.13
C HIS A 105 -6.85 2.10 10.14
N GLY A 106 -5.54 2.18 9.92
CA GLY A 106 -4.66 1.02 9.89
C GLY A 106 -4.69 0.19 8.59
N THR A 107 -5.46 0.53 7.55
CA THR A 107 -5.48 -0.25 6.30
C THR A 107 -4.08 -0.40 5.67
N GLY A 108 -3.22 0.62 5.77
CA GLY A 108 -1.85 0.59 5.21
C GLY A 108 -0.95 -0.38 5.97
N CYS A 109 -0.88 -0.21 7.29
CA CYS A 109 -0.14 -1.10 8.18
C CYS A 109 -0.65 -2.55 8.09
N THR A 110 -1.96 -2.72 7.95
CA THR A 110 -2.58 -4.05 7.80
C THR A 110 -2.15 -4.72 6.50
N LEU A 111 -2.12 -3.96 5.39
CA LEU A 111 -1.67 -4.47 4.10
C LEU A 111 -0.21 -4.93 4.18
N SER A 112 0.69 -4.07 4.67
CA SER A 112 2.11 -4.40 4.75
C SER A 112 2.39 -5.55 5.73
N ALA A 113 1.68 -5.61 6.86
CA ALA A 113 1.77 -6.72 7.81
C ALA A 113 1.25 -8.04 7.20
N ALA A 114 0.11 -8.02 6.49
CA ALA A 114 -0.44 -9.21 5.83
C ALA A 114 0.46 -9.70 4.69
N ILE A 115 1.11 -8.80 3.95
CA ILE A 115 2.14 -9.17 2.95
C ILE A 115 3.29 -9.88 3.66
N ALA A 116 3.85 -9.29 4.72
CA ALA A 116 4.96 -9.87 5.46
C ALA A 116 4.62 -11.25 6.04
N ALA A 117 3.42 -11.42 6.60
CA ALA A 117 2.95 -12.71 7.10
C ALA A 117 2.85 -13.77 6.00
N ASN A 118 2.30 -13.42 4.83
CA ASN A 118 2.23 -14.34 3.69
C ASN A 118 3.62 -14.72 3.15
N LEU A 119 4.57 -13.79 3.12
CA LEU A 119 5.96 -14.07 2.77
C LEU A 119 6.62 -15.02 3.78
N ALA A 120 6.36 -14.83 5.08
CA ALA A 120 6.87 -15.72 6.13
C ALA A 120 6.32 -17.15 6.01
N LEU A 121 5.14 -17.33 5.41
CA LEU A 121 4.57 -18.63 5.04
C LEU A 121 5.15 -19.21 3.74
N GLY A 122 6.16 -18.57 3.14
CA GLY A 122 6.83 -19.04 1.92
C GLY A 122 6.06 -18.76 0.63
N LYS A 123 5.03 -17.91 0.66
CA LYS A 123 4.27 -17.60 -0.55
C LYS A 123 5.10 -16.73 -1.51
N PRO A 124 4.93 -16.91 -2.84
CA PRO A 124 5.50 -16.00 -3.83
C PRO A 124 5.03 -14.56 -3.60
N LYS A 125 5.88 -13.55 -3.88
CA LYS A 125 5.61 -12.15 -3.55
C LYS A 125 4.28 -11.63 -4.09
N LEU A 126 4.03 -11.81 -5.38
CA LEU A 126 2.78 -11.37 -6.01
C LEU A 126 1.55 -12.07 -5.41
N VAL A 127 1.67 -13.36 -5.06
CA VAL A 127 0.60 -14.11 -4.37
C VAL A 127 0.37 -13.52 -2.97
N ALA A 128 1.45 -13.27 -2.21
CA ALA A 128 1.38 -12.64 -0.90
C ALA A 128 0.70 -11.26 -0.94
N VAL A 129 0.96 -10.47 -1.98
CA VAL A 129 0.30 -9.18 -2.21
C VAL A 129 -1.18 -9.33 -2.52
N ARG A 130 -1.55 -10.22 -3.44
CA ARG A 130 -2.96 -10.47 -3.79
C ARG A 130 -3.75 -10.96 -2.57
N ASP A 131 -3.20 -11.90 -1.81
CA ASP A 131 -3.82 -12.43 -0.59
C ASP A 131 -3.98 -11.36 0.48
N ALA A 132 -2.94 -10.52 0.68
CA ALA A 132 -3.00 -9.41 1.62
C ALA A 132 -4.03 -8.34 1.22
N LYS A 133 -4.14 -8.02 -0.08
CA LYS A 133 -5.17 -7.11 -0.59
C LYS A 133 -6.57 -7.66 -0.32
N ASN A 134 -6.81 -8.95 -0.61
CA ASN A 134 -8.08 -9.58 -0.30
C ASN A 134 -8.39 -9.55 1.21
N TYR A 135 -7.42 -9.89 2.07
CA TYR A 135 -7.57 -9.82 3.52
C TYR A 135 -7.97 -8.42 4.00
N VAL A 136 -7.29 -7.37 3.51
CA VAL A 136 -7.59 -5.98 3.87
C VAL A 136 -8.99 -5.56 3.39
N THR A 137 -9.40 -5.96 2.18
CA THR A 137 -10.75 -5.70 1.67
C THR A 137 -11.81 -6.34 2.57
N GLN A 138 -11.62 -7.59 2.99
CA GLN A 138 -12.55 -8.23 3.92
C GLN A 138 -12.54 -7.59 5.31
N ALA A 139 -11.37 -7.20 5.82
CA ALA A 139 -11.25 -6.49 7.10
C ALA A 139 -11.94 -5.12 7.07
N LEU A 140 -11.94 -4.43 5.92
CA LEU A 140 -12.69 -3.18 5.73
C LEU A 140 -14.21 -3.39 5.81
N LYS A 141 -14.72 -4.50 5.25
CA LYS A 141 -16.16 -4.85 5.35
C LYS A 141 -16.62 -5.09 6.79
N HIS A 142 -15.68 -5.42 7.68
CA HIS A 142 -15.92 -5.65 9.11
C HIS A 142 -15.30 -4.55 9.98
N SER A 143 -15.08 -3.37 9.40
CA SER A 143 -14.53 -2.22 10.13
C SER A 143 -15.38 -1.82 11.33
N LEU A 144 -14.75 -1.26 12.35
CA LEU A 144 -15.37 -0.99 13.65
C LEU A 144 -15.53 0.51 13.87
N ALA A 145 -16.74 0.94 14.26
CA ALA A 145 -17.04 2.32 14.62
C ALA A 145 -16.61 2.62 16.07
N ILE A 146 -15.30 2.76 16.30
CA ILE A 146 -14.73 3.02 17.64
C ILE A 146 -14.24 4.47 17.73
N GLY A 147 -14.71 5.19 18.76
CA GLY A 147 -14.37 6.60 18.99
C GLY A 147 -15.14 7.56 18.09
N GLN A 148 -14.68 8.82 18.03
CA GLN A 148 -15.33 9.92 17.27
C GLN A 148 -14.69 10.17 15.90
N GLY A 149 -13.66 9.39 15.53
CA GLY A 149 -12.89 9.56 14.30
C GLY A 149 -13.02 8.38 13.33
N GLN A 150 -12.00 8.20 12.48
CA GLN A 150 -11.91 7.03 11.63
C GLN A 150 -11.55 5.79 12.47
N GLY A 151 -12.51 4.91 12.66
CA GLY A 151 -12.30 3.63 13.32
C GLY A 151 -11.38 2.65 12.54
N PRO A 152 -10.91 1.58 13.21
CA PRO A 152 -9.99 0.61 12.63
C PRO A 152 -10.69 -0.39 11.70
N VAL A 153 -9.88 -1.04 10.84
CA VAL A 153 -10.31 -2.25 10.11
C VAL A 153 -10.54 -3.43 11.08
N GLY A 154 -11.44 -4.34 10.73
CA GLY A 154 -11.77 -5.50 11.56
C GLY A 154 -10.86 -6.69 11.30
N HIS A 155 -9.67 -6.74 11.92
CA HIS A 155 -8.69 -7.81 11.70
C HIS A 155 -9.19 -9.22 12.01
N PHE A 156 -10.10 -9.33 12.99
CA PHE A 156 -10.65 -10.59 13.48
C PHE A 156 -11.86 -11.10 12.69
N PHE A 157 -12.21 -10.48 11.56
CA PHE A 157 -13.33 -10.94 10.73
C PHE A 157 -13.33 -12.45 10.43
N PRO A 158 -12.19 -13.16 10.23
CA PRO A 158 -12.24 -14.60 9.97
C PRO A 158 -12.81 -15.40 11.16
N LEU A 159 -12.70 -14.86 12.38
CA LEU A 159 -13.19 -15.46 13.62
C LEU A 159 -14.64 -15.07 13.93
N LEU A 160 -15.21 -14.10 13.22
CA LEU A 160 -16.59 -13.64 13.40
C LEU A 160 -17.61 -14.50 12.63
N SER A 161 -17.13 -15.51 11.89
CA SER A 161 -17.96 -16.48 11.18
C SER A 161 -18.72 -17.36 12.18
N THR A 162 -20.00 -17.06 12.39
CA THR A 162 -21.02 -18.01 12.88
C THR A 162 -21.77 -18.61 11.70
#